data_AF-A0A0Q4B108-F1
#
_entry.id   AF-A0A0Q4B108-F1
#
_cell.length_a   1.000
_cell.length_b   1.000
_cell.length_c   1.000
_cell.angle_alpha   90.00
_cell.angle_beta   90.00
_cell.angle_gamma   90.00
#
_symmetry.space_group_name_H-M   'P 1'
#
loop_
_entity.id
_entity.type
_entity.pdbx_description
1 polymer ?
#
loop_
_entity_poly.entity_id
_entity_poly.type
_entity_poly.pdbx_seq_one_letter_code
_entity_poly.pdbx_strand_id
1 'polypeptide(L)'
;MKLRFRRQKGIPVGKDGYVPLKDIVRRYQEIGDFKDSDSDDPVILPRMLTPEDIEQWWDDPSVCDIDGIDTRESDIYSVPLSIRGRKRKALKRIAVLADRKESDRIKKVLAESFTAEELEMMAEDRSLMVSVQPHLRDCTGFYLRRQDGVPVPEIVLEEGTTADGIVHEAVHHLRVKDGRTVFPTRDGVLDDRYRRLSKQEKDRIVGREEKETVTETVARTRIDPVESGYYDHVPGQSSRSAYLHDQATVSGSKALKGKAAIRAAERNYDRTSISRAILSSNRKGRR
;
A
#
# COMPACT_ATOMS: atom_id res chain seq x y z
N MET A 1 31.16 -14.60 -22.73
CA MET A 1 31.37 -15.01 -21.33
C MET A 1 30.59 -14.04 -20.44
N LYS A 2 29.42 -14.43 -19.91
CA LYS A 2 28.57 -13.53 -19.11
C LYS A 2 29.13 -13.48 -17.68
N LEU A 3 29.76 -12.36 -17.33
CA LEU A 3 30.15 -12.05 -15.94
C LEU A 3 28.89 -12.09 -15.07
N ARG A 4 28.75 -13.16 -14.29
CA ARG A 4 27.83 -13.19 -13.15
C ARG A 4 28.45 -12.32 -12.07
N PHE A 5 28.03 -11.06 -11.98
CA PHE A 5 28.31 -10.23 -10.82
C PHE A 5 27.87 -11.02 -9.57
N ARG A 6 28.83 -11.40 -8.74
CA ARG A 6 28.56 -12.03 -7.44
C ARG A 6 27.81 -11.00 -6.60
N ARG A 7 26.64 -11.37 -6.06
CA ARG A 7 25.90 -10.56 -5.10
C ARG A 7 26.74 -10.42 -3.83
N GLN A 8 27.40 -9.28 -3.65
CA GLN A 8 28.00 -8.90 -2.38
C GLN A 8 26.85 -8.77 -1.37
N LYS A 9 26.86 -9.57 -0.31
CA LYS A 9 25.90 -9.53 0.82
C LYS A 9 24.39 -9.52 0.47
N GLY A 10 23.99 -9.99 -0.71
CA GLY A 10 22.59 -9.96 -1.13
C GLY A 10 22.08 -8.56 -1.55
N ILE A 11 22.97 -7.59 -1.72
CA ILE A 11 22.66 -6.26 -2.24
C ILE A 11 22.20 -6.39 -3.71
N PRO A 12 21.01 -5.89 -4.08
CA PRO A 12 20.53 -5.90 -5.46
C PRO A 12 21.37 -4.98 -6.35
N VAL A 13 21.64 -5.43 -7.58
CA VAL A 13 22.38 -4.64 -8.58
C VAL A 13 21.48 -4.45 -9.79
N GLY A 14 21.25 -3.18 -10.13
CA GLY A 14 20.54 -2.75 -11.33
C GLY A 14 21.32 -3.07 -12.60
N LYS A 15 20.67 -2.87 -13.76
CA LYS A 15 21.31 -3.09 -15.06
C LYS A 15 22.42 -2.08 -15.37
N ASP A 16 22.37 -0.94 -14.70
CA ASP A 16 23.30 0.18 -14.75
C ASP A 16 24.49 0.01 -13.79
N GLY A 17 24.52 -1.06 -12.98
CA GLY A 17 25.58 -1.34 -12.01
C GLY A 17 25.38 -0.70 -10.64
N TYR A 18 24.31 0.06 -10.44
CA TYR A 18 23.98 0.73 -9.17
C TYR A 18 22.90 -0.04 -8.42
N VAL A 19 22.78 0.21 -7.12
CA VAL A 19 21.70 -0.33 -6.30
C VAL A 19 20.40 0.42 -6.64
N PRO A 20 19.31 -0.27 -7.01
CA PRO A 20 18.07 0.42 -7.36
C PRO A 20 17.50 1.20 -6.16
N LEU A 21 17.08 2.45 -6.40
CA LEU A 21 16.49 3.33 -5.37
C LEU A 21 15.40 2.63 -4.54
N LYS A 22 14.53 1.88 -5.21
CA LYS A 22 13.45 1.13 -4.55
C LYS A 22 13.97 0.14 -3.52
N ASP A 23 15.09 -0.52 -3.80
CA ASP A 23 15.69 -1.50 -2.90
C ASP A 23 16.39 -0.82 -1.71
N ILE A 24 16.99 0.36 -1.92
CA ILE A 24 17.53 1.22 -0.85
C ILE A 24 16.40 1.64 0.11
N VAL A 25 15.32 2.22 -0.42
CA VAL A 25 14.17 2.65 0.40
C VAL A 25 13.55 1.47 1.14
N ARG A 26 13.44 0.30 0.48
CA ARG A 26 12.94 -0.92 1.12
C ARG A 26 13.84 -1.36 2.27
N ARG A 27 15.17 -1.27 2.10
CA ARG A 27 16.12 -1.60 3.15
C ARG A 27 15.96 -0.68 4.35
N TYR A 28 15.86 0.62 4.12
CA TYR A 28 15.59 1.60 5.19
C TYR A 28 14.27 1.32 5.90
N GLN A 29 13.19 0.99 5.16
CA GLN A 29 11.91 0.59 5.77
C GLN A 29 11.97 -0.74 6.54
N GLU A 30 12.95 -1.59 6.26
CA GLU A 30 13.09 -2.87 6.93
C GLU A 30 13.82 -2.75 8.27
N ILE A 31 14.88 -1.94 8.33
CA ILE A 31 15.83 -1.91 9.46
C ILE A 31 16.27 -0.51 9.91
N GLY A 32 15.88 0.57 9.22
CA GLY A 32 16.24 1.94 9.58
C GLY A 32 15.49 2.47 10.80
N ASP A 33 16.05 3.49 11.45
CA ASP A 33 15.43 4.17 12.58
C ASP A 33 14.83 5.53 12.17
N PHE A 34 13.51 5.63 12.23
CA PHE A 34 12.77 6.86 11.93
C PHE A 34 12.75 7.88 13.09
N LYS A 35 13.33 7.54 14.26
CA LYS A 35 13.40 8.45 15.40
C LYS A 35 14.28 9.67 15.16
N ASP A 36 15.21 9.60 14.20
CA ASP A 36 16.17 10.66 13.87
C ASP A 36 15.87 11.40 12.55
N SER A 37 14.69 11.18 11.94
CA SER A 37 14.32 11.79 10.64
C SER A 37 14.18 13.33 10.62
N ASP A 38 14.54 14.02 11.71
CA ASP A 38 14.54 15.47 11.83
C ASP A 38 15.97 16.07 11.83
N SER A 39 17.03 15.25 11.80
CA SER A 39 18.44 15.63 11.66
C SER A 39 19.03 15.04 10.37
N ASP A 40 20.10 15.66 9.86
CA ASP A 40 20.94 15.04 8.84
C ASP A 40 22.24 14.54 9.50
N ASP A 41 22.74 13.38 9.10
CA ASP A 41 24.05 12.88 9.50
C ASP A 41 25.19 13.73 8.88
N PRO A 42 26.33 13.91 9.57
CA PRO A 42 27.48 14.60 9.00
C PRO A 42 27.99 14.02 7.67
N VAL A 43 27.77 12.72 7.44
CA VAL A 43 28.14 12.02 6.21
C VAL A 43 26.87 11.68 5.43
N ILE A 44 26.76 12.26 4.24
CA ILE A 44 25.65 12.01 3.32
C ILE A 44 26.20 11.40 2.03
N LEU A 45 25.81 10.16 1.76
CA LEU A 45 26.10 9.45 0.53
C LEU A 45 25.22 9.96 -0.63
N PRO A 46 25.73 9.97 -1.88
CA PRO A 46 24.92 10.30 -3.04
C PRO A 46 23.85 9.24 -3.32
N ARG A 47 22.84 9.56 -4.13
CA ARG A 47 21.75 8.62 -4.49
C ARG A 47 22.17 7.44 -5.37
N MET A 48 23.22 7.61 -6.18
CA MET A 48 23.71 6.58 -7.09
C MET A 48 24.88 5.86 -6.46
N LEU A 49 24.60 4.72 -5.84
CA LEU A 49 25.60 3.93 -5.11
C LEU A 49 25.80 2.58 -5.78
N THR A 50 27.05 2.18 -5.94
CA THR A 50 27.38 0.79 -6.25
C THR A 50 27.21 -0.09 -5.00
N PRO A 51 27.14 -1.42 -5.14
CA PRO A 51 27.10 -2.32 -3.98
C PRO A 51 28.25 -2.12 -3.00
N GLU A 52 29.44 -1.78 -3.51
CA GLU A 52 30.63 -1.47 -2.72
C GLU A 52 30.47 -0.17 -1.93
N ASP A 53 29.87 0.87 -2.53
CA ASP A 53 29.68 2.17 -1.88
C ASP A 53 28.68 2.11 -0.71
N ILE A 54 27.59 1.34 -0.87
CA ILE A 54 26.50 1.29 0.11
C ILE A 54 26.72 0.21 1.18
N GLU A 55 27.78 -0.58 1.11
CA GLU A 55 27.90 -1.83 1.88
C GLU A 55 27.71 -1.63 3.40
N GLN A 56 28.28 -0.56 3.96
CA GLN A 56 28.17 -0.27 5.40
C GLN A 56 26.75 0.17 5.79
N TRP A 57 26.18 1.12 5.04
CA TRP A 57 24.81 1.58 5.23
C TRP A 57 23.79 0.44 5.06
N TRP A 58 24.06 -0.49 4.13
CA TRP A 58 23.18 -1.62 3.89
C TRP A 58 23.07 -2.56 5.09
N ASP A 59 24.16 -2.73 5.84
CA ASP A 59 24.17 -3.52 7.07
C ASP A 59 23.55 -2.73 8.24
N ASP A 60 23.83 -1.43 8.32
CA ASP A 60 23.37 -0.52 9.37
C ASP A 60 23.09 0.90 8.83
N PRO A 61 21.83 1.26 8.56
CA PRO A 61 21.47 2.59 8.08
C PRO A 61 21.74 3.74 9.08
N SER A 62 22.19 3.46 10.30
CA SER A 62 22.51 4.52 11.28
C SER A 62 23.92 5.11 11.13
N VAL A 63 24.75 4.54 10.25
CA VAL A 63 26.17 4.96 10.12
C VAL A 63 26.38 6.21 9.27
N CYS A 64 25.43 6.56 8.42
CA CYS A 64 25.42 7.75 7.55
C CYS A 64 24.03 7.88 6.90
N ASP A 65 23.75 9.02 6.28
CA ASP A 65 22.55 9.20 5.47
C ASP A 65 22.83 8.98 3.97
N ILE A 66 21.78 8.76 3.20
CA ILE A 66 21.72 8.80 1.74
C ILE A 66 20.82 9.96 1.33
N ASP A 67 21.34 10.83 0.47
CA ASP A 67 20.65 12.02 -0.01
C ASP A 67 19.22 11.72 -0.50
N GLY A 68 18.22 12.27 0.18
CA GLY A 68 16.81 12.14 -0.17
C GLY A 68 16.15 10.83 0.22
N ILE A 69 16.83 9.95 0.95
CA ILE A 69 16.23 8.78 1.60
C ILE A 69 15.99 9.12 3.07
N ASP A 70 17.02 9.13 3.88
CA ASP A 70 17.01 9.32 5.34
C ASP A 70 17.39 10.75 5.75
N THR A 71 17.58 11.65 4.79
CA THR A 71 17.76 13.09 5.04
C THR A 71 16.43 13.83 5.30
N ARG A 72 16.52 14.94 6.05
CA ARG A 72 15.40 15.80 6.49
C ARG A 72 14.51 16.31 5.35
N GLU A 73 15.09 16.58 4.18
CA GLU A 73 14.39 17.11 3.01
C GLU A 73 13.92 16.02 2.02
N SER A 74 13.87 14.74 2.46
CA SER A 74 13.40 13.64 1.62
C SER A 74 11.96 13.84 1.11
N ASP A 75 11.80 13.89 -0.21
CA ASP A 75 10.50 13.91 -0.87
C ASP A 75 9.70 12.61 -0.65
N ILE A 76 10.39 11.48 -0.49
CA ILE A 76 9.80 10.15 -0.27
C ILE A 76 9.01 10.12 1.06
N TYR A 77 9.55 10.77 2.09
CA TYR A 77 8.96 10.83 3.43
C TYR A 77 8.24 12.15 3.72
N SER A 78 8.30 13.10 2.80
CA SER A 78 7.63 14.40 2.92
C SER A 78 6.12 14.27 3.20
N VAL A 79 5.56 15.24 3.91
CA VAL A 79 4.12 15.27 4.24
C VAL A 79 3.60 16.70 4.03
N PRO A 80 2.42 16.88 3.38
CA PRO A 80 1.79 18.19 3.21
C PRO A 80 1.71 18.99 4.51
N LEU A 81 2.01 20.29 4.45
CA LEU A 81 2.00 21.19 5.63
C LEU A 81 0.60 21.33 6.28
N SER A 82 -0.45 21.04 5.52
CA SER A 82 -1.83 21.01 6.02
C SER A 82 -2.07 19.84 6.99
N ILE A 83 -1.24 18.81 6.97
CA ILE A 83 -1.35 17.65 7.84
C ILE A 83 -0.38 17.82 9.03
N ARG A 84 -0.93 17.78 10.24
CA ARG A 84 -0.22 18.08 11.50
C ARG A 84 -0.39 16.98 12.55
N GLY A 85 0.39 17.08 13.62
CA GLY A 85 0.28 16.23 14.80
C GLY A 85 0.58 14.76 14.50
N ARG A 86 -0.16 13.86 15.16
CA ARG A 86 0.03 12.40 15.08
C ARG A 86 -0.04 11.85 13.66
N LYS A 87 -0.97 12.34 12.84
CA LYS A 87 -1.07 11.95 11.42
C LYS A 87 0.19 12.27 10.63
N ARG A 88 0.80 13.44 10.87
CA ARG A 88 2.05 13.84 10.22
C ARG A 88 3.18 12.88 10.60
N LYS A 89 3.30 12.56 11.89
CA LYS A 89 4.33 11.61 12.38
C LYS A 89 4.17 10.23 11.76
N ALA A 90 2.95 9.71 11.68
CA ALA A 90 2.70 8.42 11.02
C ALA A 90 3.00 8.45 9.52
N LEU A 91 2.52 9.46 8.79
CA LEU A 91 2.72 9.58 7.34
C LEU A 91 4.17 9.87 6.94
N LYS A 92 4.98 10.45 7.83
CA LYS A 92 6.44 10.59 7.65
C LYS A 92 7.15 9.23 7.58
N ARG A 93 6.57 8.16 8.14
CA ARG A 93 7.13 6.80 8.10
C ARG A 93 6.67 5.99 6.90
N ILE A 94 5.69 6.48 6.13
CA ILE A 94 5.23 5.83 4.91
C ILE A 94 6.02 6.40 3.74
N ALA A 95 6.85 5.56 3.14
CA ALA A 95 7.62 5.90 1.95
C ALA A 95 6.70 5.97 0.73
N VAL A 96 6.74 7.07 -0.03
CA VAL A 96 6.01 7.19 -1.31
C VAL A 96 7.01 7.47 -2.43
N LEU A 97 7.22 6.49 -3.29
CA LEU A 97 8.10 6.55 -4.45
C LEU A 97 7.32 7.11 -5.64
N ALA A 98 7.18 8.43 -5.66
CA ALA A 98 6.55 9.23 -6.70
C ALA A 98 7.17 10.64 -6.71
N ASP A 99 6.75 11.51 -7.63
CA ASP A 99 7.06 12.92 -7.50
C ASP A 99 6.39 13.55 -6.26
N ARG A 100 6.85 14.74 -5.86
CA ARG A 100 6.37 15.43 -4.67
C ARG A 100 4.87 15.72 -4.70
N LYS A 101 4.32 16.07 -5.87
CA LYS A 101 2.90 16.41 -6.03
C LYS A 101 2.03 15.17 -5.83
N GLU A 102 2.43 14.05 -6.41
CA GLU A 102 1.71 12.78 -6.28
C GLU A 102 1.84 12.19 -4.86
N SER A 103 3.03 12.29 -4.26
CA SER A 103 3.25 11.93 -2.85
C SER A 103 2.33 12.73 -1.91
N ASP A 104 2.28 14.05 -2.08
CA ASP A 104 1.41 14.94 -1.30
C ASP A 104 -0.07 14.57 -1.48
N ARG A 105 -0.49 14.24 -2.72
CA ARG A 105 -1.86 13.80 -3.01
C ARG A 105 -2.21 12.51 -2.30
N ILE A 106 -1.36 11.48 -2.42
CA ILE A 106 -1.57 10.17 -1.78
C ILE A 106 -1.66 10.34 -0.26
N LYS A 107 -0.70 11.05 0.35
CA LYS A 107 -0.69 11.26 1.80
C LYS A 107 -1.88 12.09 2.29
N LYS A 108 -2.39 13.03 1.49
CA LYS A 108 -3.64 13.75 1.78
C LYS A 108 -4.84 12.81 1.77
N VAL A 109 -4.99 11.95 0.77
CA VAL A 109 -6.08 10.95 0.71
C VAL A 109 -6.03 10.02 1.92
N LEU A 110 -4.84 9.54 2.31
CA LEU A 110 -4.66 8.73 3.51
C LEU A 110 -5.06 9.50 4.78
N ALA A 111 -4.61 10.74 4.95
CA ALA A 111 -4.98 11.57 6.10
C ALA A 111 -6.50 11.86 6.16
N GLU A 112 -7.15 11.99 5.01
CA GLU A 112 -8.58 12.25 4.89
C GLU A 112 -9.44 11.02 5.07
N SER A 113 -8.91 9.80 4.94
CA SER A 113 -9.68 8.54 5.00
C SER A 113 -9.43 7.72 6.26
N PHE A 114 -8.33 7.98 6.97
CA PHE A 114 -7.93 7.24 8.17
C PHE A 114 -7.79 8.15 9.41
N THR A 115 -7.97 7.55 10.58
CA THR A 115 -7.66 8.15 11.89
C THR A 115 -6.15 8.21 12.12
N ALA A 116 -5.72 8.93 13.16
CA ALA A 116 -4.28 8.95 13.50
C ALA A 116 -3.81 7.57 13.96
N GLU A 117 -4.64 6.87 14.74
CA GLU A 117 -4.38 5.53 15.26
C GLU A 117 -4.23 4.50 14.14
N GLU A 118 -5.08 4.55 13.11
CA GLU A 118 -4.97 3.66 11.96
C GLU A 118 -3.71 3.94 11.14
N LEU A 119 -3.35 5.21 10.95
CA LEU A 119 -2.11 5.58 10.24
C LEU A 119 -0.87 5.15 11.01
N GLU A 120 -0.87 5.33 12.34
CA GLU A 120 0.22 4.87 13.21
C GLU A 120 0.37 3.35 13.10
N MET A 121 -0.73 2.60 13.19
CA MET A 121 -0.74 1.14 13.03
C MET A 121 -0.18 0.70 11.67
N MET A 122 -0.59 1.34 10.56
CA MET A 122 -0.05 1.05 9.22
C MET A 122 1.43 1.44 9.07
N ALA A 123 1.93 2.33 9.92
CA ALA A 123 3.32 2.78 9.94
C ALA A 123 4.20 2.03 10.95
N GLU A 124 3.65 1.10 11.75
CA GLU A 124 4.41 0.35 12.75
C GLU A 124 5.28 -0.77 12.16
N ASP A 125 6.37 -1.09 12.87
CA ASP A 125 7.37 -2.09 12.50
C ASP A 125 8.07 -1.76 11.16
N ARG A 126 7.94 -2.68 10.20
CA ARG A 126 8.36 -2.50 8.81
C ARG A 126 7.31 -1.70 8.07
N SER A 127 7.48 -0.38 8.06
CA SER A 127 6.45 0.55 7.62
C SER A 127 6.11 0.37 6.12
N LEU A 128 4.88 0.70 5.77
CA LEU A 128 4.36 0.62 4.41
C LEU A 128 5.20 1.42 3.39
N MET A 129 5.45 0.82 2.23
CA MET A 129 5.89 1.50 1.02
C MET A 129 4.72 1.70 0.06
N VAL A 130 4.72 2.82 -0.66
CA VAL A 130 3.84 3.08 -1.80
C VAL A 130 4.73 3.37 -3.02
N SER A 131 4.54 2.67 -4.13
CA SER A 131 5.19 3.01 -5.41
C SER A 131 4.16 3.37 -6.45
N VAL A 132 4.49 4.34 -7.30
CA VAL A 132 3.62 4.80 -8.39
C VAL A 132 4.25 4.43 -9.72
N GLN A 133 3.42 3.93 -10.65
CA GLN A 133 3.83 3.60 -12.01
C GLN A 133 2.97 4.37 -13.02
N PRO A 134 3.52 4.81 -14.17
CA PRO A 134 2.76 5.56 -15.16
C PRO A 134 1.56 4.81 -15.73
N HIS A 135 1.65 3.47 -15.81
CA HIS A 135 0.56 2.64 -16.29
C HIS A 135 0.61 1.23 -15.70
N LEU A 136 -0.54 0.74 -15.25
CA LEU A 136 -0.78 -0.63 -14.83
C LEU A 136 -1.78 -1.27 -15.80
N ARG A 137 -1.48 -2.48 -16.29
CA ARG A 137 -2.22 -3.07 -17.41
C ARG A 137 -3.67 -3.42 -17.10
N ASP A 138 -3.91 -4.02 -15.93
CA ASP A 138 -5.16 -4.73 -15.63
C ASP A 138 -5.82 -4.21 -14.33
N CYS A 139 -5.27 -3.18 -13.70
CA CYS A 139 -5.75 -2.63 -12.43
C CYS A 139 -5.23 -1.20 -12.24
N THR A 140 -5.81 -0.44 -11.31
CA THR A 140 -5.32 0.90 -10.92
C THR A 140 -4.46 0.88 -9.67
N GLY A 141 -4.30 -0.29 -9.04
CA GLY A 141 -3.44 -0.54 -7.90
C GLY A 141 -3.48 -1.99 -7.45
N PHE A 142 -2.51 -2.37 -6.61
CA PHE A 142 -2.50 -3.65 -5.88
C PHE A 142 -1.63 -3.60 -4.63
N TYR A 143 -2.02 -4.37 -3.61
CA TYR A 143 -1.30 -4.53 -2.36
C TYR A 143 -0.47 -5.82 -2.30
N LEU A 144 0.84 -5.65 -2.11
CA LEU A 144 1.79 -6.70 -1.79
C LEU A 144 1.98 -6.78 -0.27
N ARG A 145 1.34 -7.77 0.33
CA ARG A 145 1.57 -8.16 1.73
C ARG A 145 2.96 -8.75 1.93
N ARG A 146 3.42 -8.77 3.18
CA ARG A 146 4.66 -9.46 3.55
C ARG A 146 4.54 -10.95 3.23
N GLN A 147 5.54 -11.46 2.55
CA GLN A 147 5.68 -12.87 2.16
C GLN A 147 7.13 -13.13 1.77
N ASP A 148 7.49 -14.38 1.50
CA ASP A 148 8.80 -14.70 0.96
C ASP A 148 9.08 -13.88 -0.33
N GLY A 149 10.20 -13.16 -0.34
CA GLY A 149 10.58 -12.19 -1.38
C GLY A 149 9.99 -10.77 -1.23
N VAL A 150 9.10 -10.52 -0.26
CA VAL A 150 8.50 -9.20 0.03
C VAL A 150 8.65 -8.89 1.53
N PRO A 151 9.81 -8.35 1.95
CA PRO A 151 10.12 -8.16 3.38
C PRO A 151 9.35 -7.00 4.03
N VAL A 152 8.94 -6.03 3.22
CA VAL A 152 8.20 -4.81 3.58
C VAL A 152 6.91 -4.79 2.76
N PRO A 153 5.74 -4.51 3.37
CA PRO A 153 4.49 -4.41 2.62
C PRO A 153 4.55 -3.23 1.65
N GLU A 154 4.00 -3.43 0.45
CA GLU A 154 4.03 -2.43 -0.62
C GLU A 154 2.65 -2.27 -1.26
N ILE A 155 2.21 -1.02 -1.42
CA ILE A 155 1.12 -0.66 -2.33
C ILE A 155 1.74 -0.19 -3.64
N VAL A 156 1.28 -0.72 -4.76
CA VAL A 156 1.64 -0.22 -6.10
C VAL A 156 0.40 0.44 -6.69
N LEU A 157 0.52 1.67 -7.16
CA LEU A 157 -0.57 2.45 -7.74
C LEU A 157 -0.25 2.87 -9.17
N GLU A 158 -1.29 2.98 -10.00
CA GLU A 158 -1.20 3.74 -11.24
C GLU A 158 -1.21 5.25 -10.92
N GLU A 159 -0.40 6.01 -11.65
CA GLU A 159 -0.33 7.47 -11.51
C GLU A 159 -1.71 8.11 -11.72
N GLY A 160 -2.11 8.98 -10.80
CA GLY A 160 -3.40 9.67 -10.90
C GLY A 160 -4.61 8.78 -10.58
N THR A 161 -4.41 7.58 -10.03
CA THR A 161 -5.50 6.72 -9.52
C THR A 161 -6.41 7.47 -8.53
N THR A 162 -7.67 7.07 -8.43
CA THR A 162 -8.67 7.78 -7.65
C THR A 162 -8.48 7.65 -6.14
N ALA A 163 -9.30 8.38 -5.36
CA ALA A 163 -9.26 8.25 -3.91
C ALA A 163 -9.71 6.86 -3.46
N ASP A 164 -10.74 6.30 -4.10
CA ASP A 164 -11.18 4.92 -3.84
C ASP A 164 -10.04 3.92 -4.12
N GLY A 165 -9.27 4.09 -5.20
CA GLY A 165 -8.12 3.24 -5.51
C GLY A 165 -7.03 3.26 -4.43
N ILE A 166 -6.63 4.45 -3.97
CA ILE A 166 -5.64 4.60 -2.88
C ILE A 166 -6.16 3.97 -1.58
N VAL A 167 -7.42 4.27 -1.23
CA VAL A 167 -8.01 3.81 0.03
C VAL A 167 -8.22 2.30 0.00
N HIS A 168 -8.60 1.71 -1.13
CA HIS A 168 -8.76 0.26 -1.30
C HIS A 168 -7.48 -0.50 -0.94
N GLU A 169 -6.35 -0.11 -1.53
CA GLU A 169 -5.07 -0.77 -1.23
C GLU A 169 -4.61 -0.52 0.21
N ALA A 170 -4.87 0.68 0.75
CA ALA A 170 -4.58 0.98 2.15
C ALA A 170 -5.46 0.18 3.13
N VAL A 171 -6.72 -0.08 2.78
CA VAL A 171 -7.63 -0.93 3.57
C VAL A 171 -7.12 -2.38 3.59
N HIS A 172 -6.62 -2.92 2.48
CA HIS A 172 -5.97 -4.23 2.52
C HIS A 172 -4.83 -4.27 3.52
N HIS A 173 -3.97 -3.26 3.53
CA HIS A 173 -2.88 -3.19 4.49
C HIS A 173 -3.37 -3.08 5.94
N LEU A 174 -4.35 -2.22 6.20
CA LEU A 174 -4.95 -2.05 7.53
C LEU A 174 -5.56 -3.35 8.05
N ARG A 175 -6.30 -4.08 7.20
CA ARG A 175 -6.91 -5.38 7.52
C ARG A 175 -5.88 -6.44 7.88
N VAL A 176 -4.67 -6.38 7.29
CA VAL A 176 -3.56 -7.25 7.71
C VAL A 176 -3.05 -6.84 9.09
N LYS A 177 -2.84 -5.54 9.34
CA LYS A 177 -2.29 -5.04 10.61
C LYS A 177 -3.24 -5.23 11.80
N ASP A 178 -4.55 -5.15 11.59
CA ASP A 178 -5.56 -5.34 12.65
C ASP A 178 -6.18 -6.74 12.68
N GLY A 179 -5.65 -7.68 11.87
CA GLY A 179 -6.03 -9.10 11.91
C GLY A 179 -7.39 -9.44 11.30
N ARG A 180 -8.01 -8.53 10.54
CA ARG A 180 -9.30 -8.75 9.87
C ARG A 180 -9.19 -9.37 8.48
N THR A 181 -7.99 -9.44 7.89
CA THR A 181 -7.80 -10.06 6.57
C THR A 181 -8.25 -11.52 6.58
N VAL A 182 -8.91 -11.96 5.51
CA VAL A 182 -9.33 -13.37 5.36
C VAL A 182 -8.21 -14.27 4.85
N PHE A 183 -7.09 -13.68 4.42
CA PHE A 183 -5.91 -14.45 4.03
C PHE A 183 -5.27 -15.09 5.27
N PRO A 184 -4.81 -16.35 5.17
CA PRO A 184 -4.09 -16.96 6.27
C PRO A 184 -2.76 -16.24 6.45
N THR A 185 -2.58 -15.59 7.59
CA THR A 185 -1.34 -14.88 7.92
C THR A 185 -0.85 -15.30 9.30
N ARG A 186 0.46 -15.19 9.51
CA ARG A 186 1.11 -15.31 10.82
C ARG A 186 1.98 -14.07 11.01
N ASP A 187 1.68 -13.28 12.04
CA ASP A 187 2.38 -12.02 12.34
C ASP A 187 2.43 -11.06 11.13
N GLY A 188 1.32 -11.00 10.37
CA GLY A 188 1.18 -10.17 9.17
C GLY A 188 1.88 -10.71 7.92
N VAL A 189 2.50 -11.90 7.98
CA VAL A 189 3.15 -12.57 6.84
C VAL A 189 2.21 -13.63 6.27
N LEU A 190 2.07 -13.67 4.94
CA LEU A 190 1.26 -14.69 4.26
C LEU A 190 1.79 -16.09 4.56
N ASP A 191 0.91 -16.96 5.05
CA ASP A 191 1.24 -18.33 5.38
C ASP A 191 1.45 -19.17 4.11
N ASP A 192 2.54 -19.95 4.05
CA ASP A 192 2.85 -20.84 2.93
C ASP A 192 1.74 -21.86 2.65
N ARG A 193 0.89 -22.19 3.62
CA ARG A 193 -0.31 -23.00 3.42
C ARG A 193 -1.22 -22.42 2.34
N TYR A 194 -1.30 -21.09 2.20
CA TYR A 194 -2.05 -20.44 1.14
C TYR A 194 -1.62 -20.92 -0.24
N ARG A 195 -0.31 -21.04 -0.47
CA ARG A 195 0.26 -21.49 -1.77
C ARG A 195 -0.18 -22.92 -2.10
N ARG A 196 -0.45 -23.74 -1.10
CA ARG A 196 -0.85 -25.15 -1.22
C ARG A 196 -2.36 -25.35 -1.39
N LEU A 197 -3.17 -24.32 -1.14
CA LEU A 197 -4.62 -24.39 -1.35
C LEU A 197 -4.98 -24.61 -2.82
N SER A 198 -6.14 -25.25 -3.03
CA SER A 198 -6.71 -25.38 -4.36
C SER A 198 -7.02 -24.01 -4.96
N LYS A 199 -7.13 -23.94 -6.29
CA LYS A 199 -7.50 -22.70 -6.97
C LYS A 199 -8.85 -22.16 -6.49
N GLN A 200 -9.84 -23.05 -6.30
CA GLN A 200 -11.17 -22.68 -5.85
C GLN A 200 -11.15 -22.03 -4.46
N GLU A 201 -10.35 -22.55 -3.53
CA GLU A 201 -10.19 -21.97 -2.20
C GLU A 201 -9.48 -20.62 -2.25
N LYS A 202 -8.42 -20.49 -3.07
CA LYS A 202 -7.74 -19.20 -3.30
C LYS A 202 -8.70 -18.16 -3.87
N ASP A 203 -9.48 -18.52 -4.87
CA ASP A 203 -10.46 -17.63 -5.50
C ASP A 203 -11.54 -17.20 -4.49
N ARG A 204 -11.98 -18.11 -3.61
CA ARG A 204 -12.92 -17.77 -2.54
C ARG A 204 -12.32 -16.80 -1.51
N ILE A 205 -11.06 -16.99 -1.12
CA ILE A 205 -10.34 -16.11 -0.19
C ILE A 205 -10.15 -14.73 -0.81
N VAL A 206 -9.63 -14.66 -2.04
CA VAL A 206 -9.43 -13.40 -2.79
C VAL A 206 -10.76 -12.70 -2.97
N GLY A 207 -11.77 -13.37 -3.52
CA GLY A 207 -13.07 -12.77 -3.78
C GLY A 207 -13.77 -12.27 -2.52
N ARG A 208 -13.57 -12.94 -1.38
CA ARG A 208 -14.07 -12.46 -0.08
C ARG A 208 -13.30 -11.23 0.39
N GLU A 209 -11.96 -11.26 0.34
CA GLU A 209 -11.15 -10.10 0.75
C GLU A 209 -11.50 -8.87 -0.08
N GLU A 210 -11.55 -8.98 -1.41
CA GLU A 210 -11.83 -7.84 -2.28
C GLU A 210 -13.19 -7.21 -1.97
N LYS A 211 -14.24 -8.02 -1.79
CA LYS A 211 -15.58 -7.50 -1.46
C LYS A 211 -15.64 -6.80 -0.12
N GLU A 212 -15.00 -7.38 0.90
CA GLU A 212 -14.94 -6.79 2.24
C GLU A 212 -14.11 -5.49 2.20
N THR A 213 -13.00 -5.47 1.47
CA THR A 213 -12.19 -4.26 1.23
C THR A 213 -13.00 -3.19 0.51
N VAL A 214 -13.68 -3.49 -0.60
CA VAL A 214 -14.51 -2.51 -1.33
C VAL A 214 -15.59 -1.93 -0.42
N THR A 215 -16.25 -2.77 0.37
CA THR A 215 -17.29 -2.31 1.30
C THR A 215 -16.73 -1.32 2.33
N GLU A 216 -15.54 -1.58 2.86
CA GLU A 216 -14.87 -0.68 3.79
C GLU A 216 -14.31 0.58 3.10
N THR A 217 -13.81 0.48 1.88
CA THR A 217 -13.39 1.64 1.05
C THR A 217 -14.56 2.61 0.89
N VAL A 218 -15.72 2.10 0.49
CA VAL A 218 -16.96 2.89 0.36
C VAL A 218 -17.38 3.55 1.68
N ALA A 219 -17.13 2.90 2.82
CA ALA A 219 -17.40 3.50 4.12
C ALA A 219 -16.47 4.70 4.41
N ARG A 220 -15.24 4.67 3.87
CA ARG A 220 -14.16 5.62 4.16
C ARG A 220 -14.11 6.80 3.21
N THR A 221 -14.65 6.66 2.02
CA THR A 221 -14.59 7.68 0.97
C THR A 221 -15.93 8.37 0.75
N ARG A 222 -15.87 9.57 0.16
CA ARG A 222 -17.05 10.18 -0.45
C ARG A 222 -17.28 9.55 -1.82
N ILE A 223 -18.44 9.82 -2.42
CA ILE A 223 -18.74 9.39 -3.78
C ILE A 223 -17.63 9.85 -4.73
N ASP A 224 -16.91 8.88 -5.28
CA ASP A 224 -15.92 9.06 -6.34
C ASP A 224 -16.66 9.29 -7.67
N PRO A 225 -16.19 10.18 -8.56
CA PRO A 225 -16.72 10.29 -9.92
C PRO A 225 -16.62 8.99 -10.71
N VAL A 226 -15.63 8.14 -10.42
CA VAL A 226 -15.39 6.86 -11.08
C VAL A 226 -15.44 5.74 -10.06
N GLU A 227 -16.41 4.83 -10.21
CA GLU A 227 -16.49 3.65 -9.37
C GLU A 227 -15.35 2.66 -9.64
N SER A 228 -15.07 1.81 -8.65
CA SER A 228 -14.16 0.69 -8.85
C SER A 228 -14.69 -0.32 -9.86
N GLY A 229 -13.80 -0.89 -10.68
CA GLY A 229 -14.12 -1.96 -11.63
C GLY A 229 -14.70 -3.22 -11.00
N TYR A 230 -14.57 -3.42 -9.68
CA TYR A 230 -15.23 -4.54 -8.99
C TYR A 230 -16.76 -4.53 -9.16
N TYR A 231 -17.35 -3.36 -9.37
CA TYR A 231 -18.79 -3.23 -9.59
C TYR A 231 -19.25 -3.73 -10.96
N ASP A 232 -18.35 -3.89 -11.94
CA ASP A 232 -18.65 -4.52 -13.24
C ASP A 232 -19.05 -5.99 -13.11
N HIS A 233 -18.75 -6.59 -11.95
CA HIS A 233 -19.04 -7.98 -11.65
C HIS A 233 -20.32 -8.17 -10.82
N VAL A 234 -21.08 -7.10 -10.57
CA VAL A 234 -22.38 -7.17 -9.89
C VAL A 234 -23.47 -7.52 -10.91
N PRO A 235 -24.17 -8.67 -10.77
CA PRO A 235 -25.19 -9.07 -11.74
C PRO A 235 -26.46 -8.20 -11.62
N GLY A 236 -27.05 -7.87 -12.78
CA GLY A 236 -28.37 -7.25 -12.85
C GLY A 236 -28.46 -5.77 -12.54
N GLN A 237 -27.32 -5.07 -12.41
CA GLN A 237 -27.26 -3.63 -12.13
C GLN A 237 -26.08 -3.00 -12.88
N SER A 238 -26.15 -1.72 -13.24
CA SER A 238 -24.97 -1.01 -13.75
C SER A 238 -23.97 -0.74 -12.63
N SER A 239 -22.67 -0.74 -12.96
CA SER A 239 -21.57 -0.56 -12.00
C SER A 239 -21.76 0.70 -11.14
N ARG A 240 -22.08 1.83 -11.80
CA ARG A 240 -22.39 3.08 -11.12
C ARG A 240 -23.56 2.99 -10.14
N SER A 241 -24.66 2.33 -10.54
CA SER A 241 -25.83 2.24 -9.67
C SER A 241 -25.55 1.34 -8.46
N ALA A 242 -24.78 0.26 -8.66
CA ALA A 242 -24.35 -0.63 -7.59
C ALA A 242 -23.44 0.09 -6.59
N TYR A 243 -22.49 0.89 -7.09
CA TYR A 243 -21.63 1.73 -6.26
C TYR A 243 -22.42 2.76 -5.43
N LEU A 244 -23.34 3.49 -6.06
CA LEU A 244 -24.15 4.50 -5.37
C LEU A 244 -25.09 3.88 -4.33
N HIS A 245 -25.64 2.70 -4.62
CA HIS A 245 -26.39 1.92 -3.66
C HIS A 245 -25.53 1.57 -2.42
N ASP A 246 -24.29 1.16 -2.62
CA ASP A 246 -23.39 0.78 -1.52
C ASP A 246 -22.95 2.00 -0.71
N GLN A 247 -22.65 3.13 -1.35
CA GLN A 247 -22.40 4.41 -0.66
C GLN A 247 -23.59 4.82 0.22
N ALA A 248 -24.81 4.75 -0.30
CA ALA A 248 -26.02 5.07 0.47
C ALA A 248 -26.24 4.08 1.63
N THR A 249 -26.01 2.79 1.37
CA THR A 249 -26.26 1.69 2.34
C THR A 249 -25.25 1.69 3.48
N VAL A 250 -23.97 1.90 3.18
CA VAL A 250 -22.88 1.77 4.15
C VAL A 250 -22.67 3.05 4.92
N SER A 251 -22.59 4.19 4.23
CA SER A 251 -22.09 5.44 4.82
C SER A 251 -23.09 6.60 4.78
N GLY A 252 -24.19 6.45 4.04
CA GLY A 252 -25.09 7.56 3.72
C GLY A 252 -24.36 8.69 2.98
N SER A 253 -23.39 8.32 2.14
CA SER A 253 -22.51 9.23 1.38
C SER A 253 -21.60 10.11 2.24
N LYS A 254 -21.31 9.70 3.48
CA LYS A 254 -20.38 10.39 4.38
C LYS A 254 -19.07 9.60 4.47
N ALA A 255 -17.94 10.29 4.43
CA ALA A 255 -16.65 9.65 4.71
C ALA A 255 -16.51 9.35 6.22
N LEU A 256 -16.64 8.09 6.61
CA LEU A 256 -16.43 7.60 7.97
C LEU A 256 -14.95 7.23 8.17
N LYS A 257 -14.51 7.09 9.43
CA LYS A 257 -13.13 6.67 9.76
C LYS A 257 -13.12 5.75 10.97
N GLY A 258 -12.01 5.04 11.18
CA GLY A 258 -11.81 4.24 12.38
C GLY A 258 -12.89 3.18 12.56
N LYS A 259 -13.23 2.91 13.82
CA LYS A 259 -14.27 1.95 14.20
C LYS A 259 -15.64 2.24 13.59
N ALA A 260 -15.94 3.50 13.24
CA ALA A 260 -17.22 3.83 12.61
C ALA A 260 -17.29 3.31 11.17
N ALA A 261 -16.21 3.46 10.38
CA ALA A 261 -16.13 2.90 9.04
C ALA A 261 -16.18 1.37 9.06
N ILE A 262 -15.39 0.74 9.94
CA ILE A 262 -15.35 -0.72 10.09
C ILE A 262 -16.74 -1.28 10.45
N ARG A 263 -17.40 -0.72 11.48
CA ARG A 263 -18.74 -1.17 11.89
C ARG A 263 -19.79 -0.93 10.82
N ALA A 264 -19.70 0.17 10.09
CA ALA A 264 -20.61 0.46 8.99
C ALA A 264 -20.49 -0.58 7.87
N ALA A 265 -19.25 -0.95 7.51
CA ALA A 265 -18.99 -1.99 6.52
C ALA A 265 -19.50 -3.35 6.99
N GLU A 266 -19.14 -3.79 8.20
CA GLU A 266 -19.53 -5.09 8.75
C GLU A 266 -21.04 -5.26 8.90
N ARG A 267 -21.73 -4.26 9.44
CA ARG A 267 -23.19 -4.34 9.71
C ARG A 267 -24.03 -4.34 8.44
N ASN A 268 -23.51 -3.73 7.37
CA ASN A 268 -24.26 -3.54 6.14
C ASN A 268 -23.76 -4.44 5.00
N TYR A 269 -22.69 -5.22 5.20
CA TYR A 269 -22.06 -6.03 4.16
C TYR A 269 -23.07 -6.88 3.38
N ASP A 270 -23.93 -7.65 4.05
CA ASP A 270 -24.91 -8.51 3.39
C ASP A 270 -25.97 -7.76 2.58
N ARG A 271 -26.11 -6.45 2.82
CA ARG A 271 -27.05 -5.58 2.10
C ARG A 271 -26.42 -4.95 0.88
N THR A 272 -25.10 -4.92 0.75
CA THR A 272 -24.41 -4.26 -0.36
C THR A 272 -24.58 -5.02 -1.67
N SER A 273 -24.52 -4.30 -2.78
CA SER A 273 -24.44 -4.83 -4.13
C SER A 273 -23.11 -5.55 -4.34
N ILE A 274 -22.00 -5.05 -3.82
CA ILE A 274 -20.68 -5.69 -3.98
C ILE A 274 -20.62 -7.08 -3.34
N SER A 275 -21.36 -7.35 -2.26
CA SER A 275 -21.43 -8.69 -1.65
C SER A 275 -21.85 -9.77 -2.67
N ARG A 276 -22.67 -9.39 -3.67
CA ARG A 276 -23.19 -10.25 -4.74
C ARG A 276 -22.25 -10.36 -5.95
N ALA A 277 -21.15 -9.62 -5.99
CA ALA A 277 -20.24 -9.63 -7.14
C ALA A 277 -19.63 -11.02 -7.39
N ILE A 278 -19.45 -11.39 -8.66
CA ILE A 278 -18.83 -12.67 -9.02
C ILE A 278 -17.36 -12.41 -9.39
N LEU A 279 -16.53 -12.32 -8.35
CA LEU A 279 -15.09 -12.13 -8.47
C LEU A 279 -14.42 -13.50 -8.58
N SER A 280 -14.17 -13.97 -9.80
CA SER A 280 -13.36 -15.17 -10.03
C SER A 280 -12.07 -14.79 -10.77
N SER A 281 -10.93 -15.33 -10.36
CA SER A 281 -9.65 -15.17 -11.09
C SER A 281 -9.69 -15.69 -12.54
N ASN A 282 -10.73 -16.46 -12.88
CA ASN A 282 -11.02 -16.91 -14.22
C ASN A 282 -11.94 -15.93 -14.97
N ARG A 283 -11.33 -14.95 -15.63
CA ARG A 283 -11.71 -14.58 -17.01
C ARG A 283 -10.56 -13.86 -17.71
N LYS A 284 -9.65 -14.66 -18.27
CA LYS A 284 -9.26 -14.39 -19.68
C LYS A 284 -10.55 -14.50 -20.48
N GLY A 285 -11.16 -13.37 -20.82
CA GLY A 285 -12.50 -13.33 -21.38
C GLY A 285 -12.74 -12.09 -22.22
N ARG A 286 -12.21 -12.12 -23.44
CA ARG A 286 -12.70 -11.43 -24.65
C ARG A 286 -12.87 -9.91 -24.57
N ARG A 287 -11.83 -9.20 -24.99
CA ARG A 287 -11.98 -8.20 -26.04
C ARG A 287 -11.10 -8.61 -27.21
#